data_AF-A0A940WWC5-F1
#
_entry.id   AF-A0A940WWC5-F1
#
_cell.length_a   1.000
_cell.length_b   1.000
_cell.length_c   1.000
_cell.angle_alpha   90.00
_cell.angle_beta   90.00
_cell.angle_gamma   90.00
#
_symmetry.space_group_name_H-M   'P 1'
#
loop_
_entity.id
_entity.type
_entity.pdbx_description
1 polymer ?
#
loop_
_entity_poly.entity_id
_entity_poly.type
_entity_poly.pdbx_seq_one_letter_code
_entity_poly.pdbx_strand_id
1 'polypeptide(L)'
;MTSGFPSDATENAVQASITSAGYSFSGGTTTPQGAQVVGGQSGRCLDVTGASQTNGTQVQLWDCGSGTNQRWTYTSGKQLQVYGNKCLDANGQGTS
;
A
#
# COMPACT_ATOMS: atom_id res chain seq x y z
N MET A 1 26.30 7.83 -17.04
CA MET A 1 26.25 6.84 -15.95
C MET A 1 26.55 7.57 -14.65
N THR A 2 25.52 8.07 -13.95
CA THR A 2 25.74 8.67 -12.63
C THR A 2 25.65 7.54 -11.60
N SER A 3 26.81 7.03 -11.20
CA SER A 3 26.96 6.04 -10.15
C SER A 3 26.75 6.74 -8.81
N GLY A 4 25.65 6.49 -8.11
CA GLY A 4 25.48 7.11 -6.80
C GLY A 4 24.16 6.90 -6.07
N PHE A 5 23.11 6.36 -6.70
CA PHE A 5 21.94 5.96 -5.94
C PHE A 5 22.22 4.61 -5.25
N PRO A 6 22.13 4.53 -3.92
CA PRO A 6 22.24 3.26 -3.22
C PRO A 6 21.20 2.28 -3.76
N SER A 7 21.57 1.01 -3.85
CA SER A 7 20.58 -0.03 -4.14
C SER A 7 19.50 -0.04 -3.06
N ASP A 8 18.28 -0.47 -3.39
CA ASP A 8 17.19 -0.65 -2.42
C ASP A 8 17.64 -1.45 -1.18
N ALA A 9 18.60 -2.37 -1.34
CA ALA A 9 19.22 -3.12 -0.25
C ALA A 9 20.05 -2.26 0.70
N THR A 10 20.80 -1.29 0.18
CA THR A 10 21.57 -0.33 0.98
C THR A 10 20.64 0.62 1.74
N GLU A 11 19.57 1.09 1.10
CA GLU A 11 18.56 1.93 1.77
C GLU A 11 17.81 1.16 2.86
N ASN A 12 17.44 -0.11 2.60
CA ASN A 12 16.82 -0.98 3.60
C ASN A 12 17.74 -1.24 4.82
N ALA A 13 19.05 -1.42 4.61
CA ALA A 13 20.01 -1.63 5.71
C ALA A 13 20.18 -0.39 6.61
N VAL A 14 20.18 0.80 6.00
CA VAL A 14 20.21 2.06 6.74
C VAL A 14 18.90 2.26 7.51
N GLN A 15 17.75 1.99 6.89
CA GLN A 15 16.44 2.07 7.54
C GLN A 15 16.33 1.11 8.74
N ALA A 16 16.85 -0.12 8.62
CA ALA A 16 16.89 -1.09 9.73
C ALA A 16 17.71 -0.57 10.93
N SER A 17 18.81 0.12 10.65
CA SER A 17 19.67 0.72 11.68
C SER A 17 19.00 1.91 12.37
N ILE A 18 18.27 2.75 11.63
CA ILE A 18 17.50 3.89 12.15
C ILE A 18 16.34 3.41 13.05
N THR A 19 15.61 2.36 12.62
CA THR A 19 14.53 1.75 13.42
C THR A 19 15.07 1.09 14.70
N SER A 20 16.22 0.42 14.63
CA SER A 20 16.89 -0.17 15.81
C SER A 20 17.35 0.89 16.82
N ALA A 21 17.74 2.06 16.34
CA ALA A 21 18.09 3.22 17.17
C ALA A 21 16.86 3.97 17.73
N GLY A 22 15.63 3.51 17.46
CA GLY A 22 14.40 4.07 18.01
C GLY A 22 13.88 5.33 17.32
N TYR A 23 14.47 5.72 16.18
CA TYR A 23 14.00 6.85 15.39
C TYR A 23 12.92 6.37 14.42
N SER A 24 11.65 6.68 14.70
CA SER A 24 10.55 6.45 13.76
C SER A 24 10.37 7.66 12.84
N PHE A 25 10.85 7.56 11.60
CA PHE A 25 10.54 8.53 10.56
C PHE A 25 9.28 8.08 9.81
N SER A 26 8.19 8.83 9.95
CA SER A 26 6.92 8.56 9.26
C SER A 26 6.99 8.79 7.73
N GLY A 27 8.16 9.11 7.19
CA GLY A 27 8.42 9.34 5.76
C GLY A 27 9.56 8.52 5.17
N GLY A 28 10.03 7.47 5.86
CA GLY A 28 10.99 6.54 5.29
C GLY A 28 10.33 5.76 4.16
N THR A 29 11.09 5.28 3.18
CA THR A 29 10.62 4.46 2.04
C THR A 29 10.06 3.09 2.45
N THR A 30 9.48 2.97 3.65
CA THR A 30 8.49 1.94 3.94
C THR A 30 7.33 2.18 3.00
N THR A 31 7.31 1.43 1.89
CA THR A 31 6.07 0.99 1.25
C THR A 31 5.01 0.87 2.35
N PRO A 32 3.96 1.72 2.38
CA PRO A 32 2.94 1.63 3.41
C PRO A 32 2.44 0.18 3.42
N GLN A 33 2.80 -0.61 4.42
CA GLN A 33 2.37 -2.00 4.51
C GLN A 33 1.07 -2.01 5.29
N GLY A 34 -0.01 -2.35 4.60
CA GLY A 34 -1.34 -2.41 5.20
C GLY A 34 -1.86 -1.05 5.69
N ALA A 35 -1.66 0.02 4.94
CA ALA A 35 -2.25 1.32 5.24
C ALA A 35 -3.70 1.42 4.76
N GLN A 36 -4.49 2.32 5.36
CA GLN A 36 -5.78 2.70 4.81
C GLN A 36 -5.59 3.75 3.71
N VAL A 37 -6.29 3.56 2.58
CA VAL A 37 -6.41 4.57 1.53
C VAL A 37 -7.72 5.31 1.77
N VAL A 38 -7.64 6.56 2.22
CA VAL A 38 -8.81 7.37 2.60
C VAL A 38 -9.15 8.36 1.50
N GLY A 39 -10.41 8.37 1.06
CA GLY A 39 -10.91 9.35 0.12
C GLY A 39 -10.94 10.74 0.77
N GLY A 40 -10.20 11.69 0.19
CA GLY A 40 -10.06 13.04 0.78
C GLY A 40 -11.38 13.81 0.93
N GLN A 41 -12.36 13.57 0.06
CA GLN A 41 -13.68 14.22 0.15
C GLN A 41 -14.64 13.50 1.11
N SER A 42 -14.64 12.17 1.08
CA SER A 42 -15.62 11.38 1.84
C SER A 42 -15.15 11.04 3.25
N GLY A 43 -13.84 11.08 3.53
CA GLY A 43 -13.26 10.51 4.74
C GLY A 43 -13.40 8.99 4.85
N ARG A 44 -13.85 8.32 3.79
CA ARG A 44 -14.11 6.86 3.74
C ARG A 44 -12.93 6.11 3.15
N CYS A 45 -12.77 4.86 3.57
CA CYS A 45 -11.65 4.01 3.20
C CYS A 45 -11.95 3.16 1.97
N LEU A 46 -10.93 2.91 1.16
CA LEU A 46 -10.93 1.93 0.08
C LEU A 46 -11.12 0.52 0.69
N ASP A 47 -12.19 -0.16 0.31
CA ASP A 47 -12.69 -1.37 0.98
C ASP A 47 -13.03 -2.46 -0.04
N VAL A 48 -12.52 -3.68 0.17
CA VAL A 48 -12.98 -4.84 -0.59
C VAL A 48 -14.35 -5.26 -0.08
N THR A 49 -15.36 -5.14 -0.94
CA THR A 49 -16.77 -5.38 -0.58
C THR A 49 -16.97 -6.76 0.05
N GLY A 50 -17.54 -6.77 1.26
CA GLY A 50 -17.82 -8.00 2.02
C GLY A 50 -16.57 -8.78 2.43
N ALA A 51 -15.39 -8.17 2.38
CA ALA A 51 -14.09 -8.84 2.58
C ALA A 51 -13.86 -10.05 1.65
N SER A 52 -14.51 -10.06 0.48
CA SER A 52 -14.42 -11.14 -0.50
C SER A 52 -13.00 -11.25 -1.06
N GLN A 53 -12.50 -12.49 -1.16
CA GLN A 53 -11.22 -12.80 -1.79
C GLN A 53 -11.39 -13.30 -3.24
N THR A 54 -12.60 -13.21 -3.81
CA THR A 54 -12.85 -13.56 -5.20
C THR A 54 -12.25 -12.50 -6.12
N ASN A 55 -11.52 -12.92 -7.15
CA ASN A 55 -10.95 -11.99 -8.13
C ASN A 55 -12.08 -11.24 -8.87
N GLY A 56 -11.84 -9.96 -9.18
CA GLY A 56 -12.85 -9.10 -9.79
C GLY A 56 -13.92 -8.57 -8.83
N THR A 57 -13.83 -8.86 -7.52
CA THR A 57 -14.65 -8.18 -6.51
C THR A 57 -14.49 -6.67 -6.64
N GLN A 58 -15.60 -5.96 -6.81
CA GLN A 58 -15.58 -4.51 -6.88
C GLN A 58 -15.23 -3.90 -5.53
N VAL A 59 -14.30 -2.96 -5.55
CA VAL A 59 -13.88 -2.19 -4.38
C VAL A 59 -14.79 -0.97 -4.22
N GLN A 60 -15.06 -0.58 -2.97
CA GLN A 60 -15.97 0.50 -2.62
C GLN A 60 -15.33 1.50 -1.65
N LEU A 61 -15.99 2.64 -1.43
CA LEU A 61 -15.69 3.54 -0.31
C LEU A 61 -16.58 3.19 0.89
N TRP A 62 -15.98 2.62 1.92
CA TRP A 62 -16.68 2.23 3.14
C TRP A 62 -16.18 2.99 4.38
N ASP A 63 -16.96 2.99 5.45
CA ASP A 63 -16.49 3.56 6.72
C ASP A 63 -15.20 2.88 7.15
N CYS A 64 -14.24 3.69 7.61
CA CYS A 64 -12.93 3.21 8.00
C CYS A 64 -13.01 2.33 9.25
N GLY A 65 -12.57 1.08 9.12
CA GLY A 65 -12.52 0.09 10.20
C GLY A 65 -11.13 -0.49 10.41
N SER A 66 -11.03 -1.56 11.18
CA SER A 66 -9.77 -2.28 11.44
C SER A 66 -9.54 -3.47 10.53
N GLY A 67 -10.53 -3.87 9.73
CA GLY A 67 -10.51 -5.06 8.88
C GLY A 67 -9.38 -5.08 7.85
N THR A 68 -8.83 -6.27 7.59
CA THR A 68 -7.74 -6.47 6.61
C THR A 68 -8.17 -6.16 5.17
N ASN A 69 -9.47 -6.15 4.89
CA ASN A 69 -10.07 -5.76 3.62
C ASN A 69 -9.97 -4.26 3.30
N GLN A 70 -9.46 -3.46 4.25
CA GLN A 70 -9.16 -2.03 4.08
C GLN A 70 -7.66 -1.72 4.25
N ARG A 71 -6.80 -2.75 4.27
CA ARG A 71 -5.35 -2.63 4.46
C ARG A 71 -4.67 -2.85 3.12
N TRP A 72 -4.15 -1.77 2.56
CA TRP A 72 -3.53 -1.74 1.25
C TRP A 72 -2.03 -1.50 1.35
N THR A 73 -1.28 -2.26 0.56
CA THR A 73 0.17 -2.18 0.48
C THR A 73 0.58 -1.61 -0.87
N TYR A 74 1.28 -0.48 -0.89
CA TYR A 74 1.78 0.12 -2.13
C TYR A 74 3.18 -0.41 -2.47
N THR A 75 3.27 -1.38 -3.38
CA THR A 75 4.53 -2.08 -3.66
C THR A 75 5.50 -1.28 -4.52
N SER A 76 6.78 -1.69 -4.55
CA SER A 76 7.79 -1.15 -5.47
C SER A 76 7.42 -1.34 -6.94
N GLY A 77 6.59 -2.35 -7.25
CA GLY A 77 5.96 -2.55 -8.55
C GLY A 77 4.84 -1.55 -8.88
N LYS A 78 4.62 -0.53 -8.04
CA LYS A 78 3.59 0.51 -8.17
C LYS A 78 2.16 -0.02 -8.13
N GLN A 79 1.95 -1.13 -7.42
CA GLN A 79 0.62 -1.73 -7.25
C GLN A 79 0.07 -1.41 -5.86
N LEU A 80 -1.24 -1.21 -5.76
CA LEU A 80 -1.94 -1.30 -4.48
C LEU A 80 -2.41 -2.73 -4.28
N GLN A 81 -1.85 -3.42 -3.29
CA GLN A 81 -2.19 -4.81 -2.97
C GLN A 81 -2.99 -4.93 -1.68
N VAL A 82 -3.95 -5.85 -1.65
CA VAL A 82 -4.71 -6.26 -0.48
C VAL A 82 -4.50 -7.76 -0.22
N TYR A 83 -4.57 -8.17 1.05
CA TYR A 83 -4.32 -9.55 1.50
C TYR A 83 -2.93 -10.12 1.12
N GLY A 84 -1.98 -9.27 0.75
CA GLY A 84 -0.59 -9.63 0.45
C GLY A 84 -0.35 -10.19 -0.96
N ASN A 85 -1.38 -10.47 -1.75
CA ASN A 85 -1.21 -11.05 -3.09
C ASN A 85 -2.29 -10.65 -4.12
N LYS A 86 -3.27 -9.82 -3.76
CA LYS A 86 -4.30 -9.35 -4.70
C LYS A 86 -4.08 -7.89 -5.05
N CYS A 87 -4.19 -7.54 -6.33
CA CYS A 87 -3.96 -6.19 -6.80
C CYS A 87 -5.29 -5.46 -7.04
N LEU A 88 -5.33 -4.18 -6.70
CA LEU A 88 -6.33 -3.26 -7.25
C LEU A 88 -6.08 -3.10 -8.74
N ASP A 89 -7.12 -3.24 -9.54
CA ASP A 89 -7.06 -3.14 -11.00
C ASP A 89 -8.29 -2.40 -11.54
N ALA A 90 -8.11 -1.71 -12.67
CA ALA A 90 -9.20 -1.09 -13.39
C ALA A 90 -9.89 -2.12 -14.29
N ASN A 91 -11.17 -2.38 -14.06
CA ASN A 91 -11.94 -3.34 -14.85
C ASN A 91 -11.88 -3.00 -16.35
N GLY A 92 -11.60 -4.01 -17.19
CA GLY A 92 -11.55 -3.84 -18.64
C GLY A 92 -10.36 -2.99 -19.11
N GLN A 93 -9.30 -2.93 -18.32
CA GLN A 93 -8.10 -2.11 -18.52
C GLN A 93 -8.29 -0.60 -18.41
N GLY A 94 -9.50 -0.04 -18.58
CA GLY A 94 -9.88 1.30 -18.10
C GLY A 94 -8.95 2.50 -18.40
N THR A 95 -7.99 2.35 -19.31
CA THR A 95 -6.95 3.35 -19.63
C THR A 95 -7.32 4.09 -20.89
N SER A 96 -7.24 5.43 -20.87
CA SER A 96 -7.29 6.32 -22.05
C SER A 96 -5.90 6.60 -22.59
#